data_AF-A0A2W4LD78-F1
#
_entry.id   AF-A0A2W4LD78-F1
#
_cell.length_a   1.000
_cell.length_b   1.000
_cell.length_c   1.000
_cell.angle_alpha   90.00
_cell.angle_beta   90.00
_cell.angle_gamma   90.00
#
_symmetry.space_group_name_H-M   'P 1'
#
loop_
_entity.id
_entity.type
_entity.pdbx_description
1 polymer ?
#
loop_
_entity_poly.entity_id
_entity_poly.type
_entity_poly.pdbx_seq_one_letter_code
_entity_poly.pdbx_strand_id
1 'polypeptide(L)'
;SERAGSALLDDAEDDVEALLDARQAALPEPRATALEASRANGLDQALRNALGSDAAERLRDAVTRWSSVGRGALLSTRAFEGRLRSGPDGNGQAVLSVQRVGGQPATEVGAETGESSWEADRSDTVAFGSTISWTPSRLFAALVTAPAVAETGATTVPEALARTVSCTTVATTIGSLSDCDTECVEAACVEAVAALWDRVRTFSGPERASLAVTATGSATVGEAAQAVALDGSWLGRLVTEDGSFATGGSLRAFAPRP
;
A
#
# COMPACT_ATOMS: atom_id res chain seq x y z
N SER A 1 -7.21 -6.53 1.53
CA SER A 1 -6.33 -7.68 1.82
C SER A 1 -6.67 -8.83 0.90
N GLU A 2 -7.95 -9.18 0.72
CA GLU A 2 -8.38 -10.28 -0.18
C GLU A 2 -7.84 -10.13 -1.61
N ARG A 3 -8.08 -9.00 -2.29
CA ARG A 3 -7.52 -8.74 -3.63
C ARG A 3 -5.99 -8.77 -3.69
N ALA A 4 -5.32 -8.35 -2.63
CA ALA A 4 -3.86 -8.44 -2.54
C ALA A 4 -3.39 -9.90 -2.38
N GLY A 5 -4.12 -10.72 -1.63
CA GLY A 5 -3.91 -12.16 -1.54
C GLY A 5 -4.11 -12.85 -2.89
N SER A 6 -5.19 -12.52 -3.61
CA SER A 6 -5.41 -13.01 -4.97
C SER A 6 -4.30 -12.58 -5.92
N ALA A 7 -3.80 -11.34 -5.82
CA ALA A 7 -2.68 -10.87 -6.64
C ALA A 7 -1.34 -11.55 -6.31
N LEU A 8 -1.15 -12.03 -5.07
CA LEU A 8 0.02 -12.85 -4.72
C LEU A 8 -0.04 -14.22 -5.40
N LEU A 9 -1.20 -14.88 -5.35
CA LEU A 9 -1.37 -16.24 -5.89
C LEU A 9 -1.41 -16.25 -7.42
N ASP A 10 -2.10 -15.29 -8.03
CA ASP A 10 -2.48 -15.37 -9.44
C ASP A 10 -3.31 -16.65 -9.68
N ASP A 11 -2.84 -17.57 -10.53
CA ASP A 11 -3.50 -18.85 -10.80
C ASP A 11 -3.05 -20.00 -9.86
N ALA A 12 -2.10 -19.76 -8.94
CA ALA A 12 -1.59 -20.78 -8.04
C ALA A 12 -2.60 -21.17 -6.93
N GLU A 13 -2.57 -22.43 -6.50
CA GLU A 13 -3.42 -22.92 -5.42
C GLU A 13 -2.97 -22.42 -4.04
N ASP A 14 -1.66 -22.24 -3.85
CA ASP A 14 -1.07 -21.79 -2.58
C ASP A 14 0.23 -20.98 -2.74
N ASP A 15 0.74 -20.46 -1.62
CA ASP A 15 1.91 -19.57 -1.60
C ASP A 15 3.22 -20.27 -2.02
N VAL A 16 3.32 -21.60 -1.86
CA VAL A 16 4.50 -22.37 -2.29
C VAL A 16 4.50 -22.49 -3.81
N GLU A 17 3.36 -22.85 -4.38
CA GLU A 17 3.20 -22.92 -5.83
C GLU A 17 3.42 -21.55 -6.48
N ALA A 18 2.81 -20.49 -5.94
CA ALA A 18 3.01 -19.12 -6.44
C ALA A 18 4.50 -18.71 -6.45
N LEU A 19 5.24 -19.06 -5.39
CA LEU A 19 6.68 -18.81 -5.32
C LEU A 19 7.48 -19.60 -6.37
N LEU A 20 7.15 -20.88 -6.56
CA LEU A 20 7.81 -21.73 -7.55
C LEU A 20 7.53 -21.29 -8.98
N ASP A 21 6.29 -20.87 -9.27
CA ASP A 21 5.90 -20.34 -10.58
C ASP A 21 6.63 -19.03 -10.90
N ALA A 22 6.61 -18.08 -9.95
CA ALA A 22 7.34 -16.82 -10.10
C ALA A 22 8.83 -17.04 -10.32
N ARG A 23 9.40 -18.03 -9.63
CA ARG A 23 10.80 -18.42 -9.78
C ARG A 23 11.09 -19.08 -11.13
N GLN A 24 10.24 -20.00 -11.59
CA GLN A 24 10.38 -20.64 -12.88
C GLN A 24 10.34 -19.60 -14.01
N ALA A 25 9.47 -18.59 -13.90
CA ALA A 25 9.39 -17.48 -14.85
C ALA A 25 10.63 -16.57 -14.83
N ALA A 26 11.32 -16.45 -13.69
CA ALA A 26 12.51 -15.62 -13.54
C ALA A 26 13.82 -16.33 -13.94
N LEU A 27 13.86 -17.66 -13.92
CA LEU A 27 15.06 -18.44 -14.21
C LEU A 27 15.33 -18.57 -15.72
N PRO A 28 16.58 -18.38 -16.18
CA PRO A 28 16.95 -18.69 -17.56
C PRO A 28 17.13 -20.20 -17.77
N GLU A 29 17.10 -20.64 -19.04
CA GLU A 29 17.52 -22.00 -19.39
C GLU A 29 19.04 -22.19 -19.15
N PRO A 30 19.49 -23.39 -18.71
CA PRO A 30 18.73 -24.62 -18.49
C PRO A 30 18.09 -24.75 -17.08
N ARG A 31 18.15 -23.70 -16.26
CA ARG A 31 17.76 -23.74 -14.83
C ARG A 31 16.24 -23.85 -14.65
N ALA A 32 15.47 -23.20 -15.51
CA ALA A 32 14.02 -23.32 -15.53
C ALA A 32 13.57 -24.78 -15.78
N THR A 33 14.14 -25.43 -16.81
CA THR A 33 13.89 -26.86 -17.08
C THR A 33 14.29 -27.75 -15.89
N ALA A 34 15.42 -27.47 -15.23
CA ALA A 34 15.86 -28.23 -14.06
C ALA A 34 14.89 -28.07 -12.86
N LEU A 35 14.33 -26.88 -12.66
CA LEU A 35 13.31 -26.63 -11.64
C LEU A 35 12.03 -27.40 -11.95
N GLU A 36 11.54 -27.35 -13.19
CA GLU A 36 10.35 -28.09 -13.62
C GLU A 36 10.51 -29.60 -13.39
N ALA A 37 11.67 -30.17 -13.75
CA ALA A 37 11.97 -31.57 -13.47
C ALA A 37 11.97 -31.87 -11.96
N SER A 38 12.44 -30.95 -11.13
CA SER A 38 12.42 -31.11 -9.67
C SER A 38 10.99 -31.09 -9.12
N ARG A 39 10.13 -30.20 -9.64
CA ARG A 39 8.69 -30.14 -9.32
C ARG A 39 7.98 -31.44 -9.67
N ALA A 40 8.21 -31.97 -10.87
CA ALA A 40 7.68 -33.27 -11.29
C ALA A 40 8.09 -34.44 -10.39
N ASN A 41 9.21 -34.31 -9.65
CA ASN A 41 9.70 -35.30 -8.68
C ASN A 41 9.28 -34.98 -7.23
N GLY A 42 8.28 -34.13 -7.02
CA GLY A 42 7.67 -33.89 -5.70
C GLY A 42 8.30 -32.75 -4.90
N LEU A 43 9.05 -31.84 -5.53
CA LEU A 43 9.64 -30.68 -4.86
C LEU A 43 8.60 -29.82 -4.14
N ASP A 44 7.42 -29.60 -4.72
CA ASP A 44 6.36 -28.77 -4.13
C ASP A 44 5.94 -29.32 -2.75
N GLN A 45 5.76 -30.65 -2.62
CA GLN A 45 5.47 -31.28 -1.33
C GLN A 45 6.68 -31.25 -0.38
N ALA A 46 7.90 -31.43 -0.89
CA ALA A 46 9.11 -31.33 -0.08
C ALA A 46 9.26 -29.93 0.54
N LEU A 47 8.97 -28.88 -0.23
CA LEU A 47 8.97 -27.50 0.25
C LEU A 47 7.88 -27.24 1.28
N ARG A 48 6.64 -27.69 1.05
CA ARG A 48 5.57 -27.60 2.05
C ARG A 48 5.99 -28.25 3.37
N ASN A 49 6.60 -29.44 3.32
CA ASN A 49 7.08 -30.14 4.51
C ASN A 49 8.24 -29.39 5.20
N ALA A 50 9.20 -28.88 4.44
CA ALA A 50 10.35 -28.14 4.97
C ALA A 50 9.94 -26.80 5.61
N LEU A 51 8.93 -26.15 5.03
CA LEU A 51 8.38 -24.89 5.51
C LEU A 51 7.43 -25.10 6.71
N GLY A 52 6.75 -26.24 6.81
CA GLY A 52 5.86 -26.58 7.93
C GLY A 52 4.38 -26.35 7.63
N SER A 53 3.52 -26.46 8.65
CA SER A 53 2.05 -26.46 8.51
C SER A 53 1.49 -25.24 7.79
N ASP A 54 2.13 -24.09 7.97
CA ASP A 54 1.61 -22.81 7.49
C ASP A 54 2.18 -22.45 6.11
N ALA A 55 2.84 -23.38 5.43
CA ALA A 55 3.52 -23.12 4.16
C ALA A 55 2.57 -22.59 3.07
N ALA A 56 1.34 -23.11 3.01
CA ALA A 56 0.36 -22.78 1.98
C ALA A 56 -0.17 -21.33 2.05
N GLU A 57 -0.09 -20.69 3.22
CA GLU A 57 -0.64 -19.33 3.46
C GLU A 57 0.41 -18.36 3.98
N ARG A 58 1.68 -18.78 4.03
CA ARG A 58 2.77 -18.05 4.71
C ARG A 58 2.94 -16.59 4.29
N LEU A 59 2.96 -16.32 2.99
CA LEU A 59 3.11 -14.99 2.43
C LEU A 59 1.80 -14.19 2.60
N ARG A 60 0.66 -14.80 2.31
CA ARG A 60 -0.67 -14.17 2.45
C ARG A 60 -0.98 -13.81 3.89
N ASP A 61 -0.61 -14.63 4.85
CA ASP A 61 -0.77 -14.40 6.28
C ASP A 61 0.08 -13.22 6.75
N ALA A 62 1.35 -13.17 6.32
CA ALA A 62 2.22 -12.04 6.62
C ALA A 62 1.66 -10.73 6.06
N VAL A 63 1.29 -10.71 4.78
CA VAL A 63 0.67 -9.54 4.14
C VAL A 63 -0.64 -9.15 4.81
N THR A 64 -1.49 -10.11 5.18
CA THR A 64 -2.75 -9.86 5.88
C THR A 64 -2.50 -9.26 7.26
N ARG A 65 -1.60 -9.84 8.05
CA ARG A 65 -1.22 -9.35 9.38
C ARG A 65 -0.67 -7.93 9.31
N TRP A 66 0.32 -7.68 8.46
CA TRP A 66 0.92 -6.36 8.29
C TRP A 66 -0.09 -5.33 7.78
N SER A 67 -0.97 -5.70 6.84
CA SER A 67 -2.02 -4.80 6.37
C SER A 67 -3.03 -4.45 7.47
N SER A 68 -3.33 -5.39 8.37
CA SER A 68 -4.23 -5.13 9.49
C SER A 68 -3.67 -4.06 10.42
N VAL A 69 -2.37 -4.16 10.75
CA VAL A 69 -1.65 -3.15 11.54
C VAL A 69 -1.57 -1.82 10.77
N GLY A 70 -1.18 -1.87 9.50
CA GLY A 70 -0.99 -0.68 8.66
C GLY A 70 -2.26 0.15 8.49
N ARG A 71 -3.43 -0.48 8.34
CA ARG A 71 -4.72 0.20 8.25
C ARG A 71 -5.05 1.04 9.48
N GLY A 72 -4.47 0.74 10.65
CA GLY A 72 -4.61 1.57 11.84
C GLY A 72 -4.18 3.03 11.61
N ALA A 73 -3.24 3.28 10.69
CA ALA A 73 -2.82 4.63 10.32
C ALA A 73 -3.94 5.46 9.66
N LEU A 74 -4.91 4.81 8.99
CA LEU A 74 -6.06 5.48 8.39
C LEU A 74 -7.15 5.85 9.41
N LEU A 75 -7.06 5.33 10.63
CA LEU A 75 -7.97 5.68 11.74
C LEU A 75 -7.43 6.84 12.58
N SER A 76 -6.23 7.33 12.26
CA SER A 76 -5.62 8.49 12.89
C SER A 76 -6.36 9.78 12.55
N THR A 77 -6.36 10.77 13.46
CA THR A 77 -6.78 12.15 13.16
C THR A 77 -5.89 12.83 12.12
N ARG A 78 -4.76 12.19 11.74
CA ARG A 78 -3.85 12.60 10.66
C ARG A 78 -3.88 11.61 9.48
N ALA A 79 -5.01 10.94 9.26
CA ALA A 79 -5.15 10.02 8.12
C ALA A 79 -4.94 10.71 6.78
N PHE A 80 -5.29 12.00 6.66
CA PHE A 80 -4.99 12.83 5.50
C PHE A 80 -4.33 14.12 5.97
N GLU A 81 -3.21 14.46 5.35
CA GLU A 81 -2.49 15.71 5.61
C GLU A 81 -2.20 16.40 4.28
N GLY A 82 -2.34 17.71 4.24
CA GLY A 82 -2.15 18.48 3.02
C GLY A 82 -2.01 19.97 3.29
N ARG A 83 -1.72 20.71 2.22
CA ARG A 83 -1.65 22.17 2.24
C ARG A 83 -2.82 22.75 1.47
N LEU A 84 -3.57 23.61 2.14
CA LEU A 84 -4.63 24.41 1.52
C LEU A 84 -4.08 25.80 1.20
N ARG A 85 -4.39 26.30 0.00
CA ARG A 85 -4.04 27.66 -0.45
C ARG A 85 -5.18 28.24 -1.26
N SER A 86 -5.30 29.56 -1.28
CA SER A 86 -6.21 30.25 -2.20
C SER A 86 -5.82 29.95 -3.66
N GLY A 87 -6.83 29.80 -4.51
CA GLY A 87 -6.64 29.67 -5.95
C GLY A 87 -6.09 30.95 -6.57
N PRO A 88 -5.51 30.87 -7.78
CA PRO A 88 -4.87 32.01 -8.45
C PRO A 88 -5.82 33.19 -8.70
N ASP A 89 -7.12 32.91 -8.86
CA ASP A 89 -8.13 33.93 -9.19
C ASP A 89 -8.82 34.56 -7.96
N GLY A 90 -8.51 34.10 -6.73
CA GLY A 90 -9.00 34.67 -5.47
C GLY A 90 -10.51 34.52 -5.16
N ASN A 91 -11.34 34.16 -6.14
CA ASN A 91 -12.81 34.09 -6.01
C ASN A 91 -13.32 32.70 -5.60
N GLY A 92 -13.16 32.31 -4.34
CA GLY A 92 -13.73 31.04 -3.82
C GLY A 92 -13.08 29.77 -4.38
N GLN A 93 -12.07 29.90 -5.24
CA GLN A 93 -11.20 28.80 -5.64
C GLN A 93 -10.22 28.49 -4.53
N ALA A 94 -10.01 27.21 -4.28
CA ALA A 94 -8.99 26.71 -3.39
C ALA A 94 -8.12 25.69 -4.12
N VAL A 95 -6.89 25.51 -3.65
CA VAL A 95 -6.05 24.40 -4.08
C VAL A 95 -5.63 23.63 -2.85
N LEU A 96 -6.14 22.41 -2.74
CA LEU A 96 -5.61 21.43 -1.80
C LEU A 96 -4.48 20.66 -2.49
N SER A 97 -3.33 20.59 -1.84
CA SER A 97 -2.24 19.70 -2.21
C SER A 97 -2.08 18.67 -1.11
N VAL A 98 -2.65 17.47 -1.33
CA VAL A 98 -2.47 16.36 -0.39
C VAL A 98 -1.00 15.98 -0.33
N GLN A 99 -0.46 15.87 0.89
CA GLN A 99 0.94 15.58 1.15
C GLN A 99 1.13 14.18 1.70
N ARG A 100 0.20 13.70 2.53
CA ARG A 100 0.22 12.36 3.09
C ARG A 100 -1.16 11.72 3.16
N VAL A 101 -1.18 10.40 3.02
CA VAL A 101 -2.35 9.53 3.22
C VAL A 101 -1.92 8.35 4.09
N GLY A 102 -2.57 8.15 5.25
CA GLY A 102 -2.19 7.14 6.23
C GLY A 102 -0.73 7.25 6.70
N GLY A 103 -0.22 8.49 6.80
CA GLY A 103 1.17 8.77 7.12
C GLY A 103 2.16 8.59 5.96
N GLN A 104 1.74 8.05 4.81
CA GLN A 104 2.59 7.80 3.65
C GLN A 104 2.61 9.00 2.70
N PRO A 105 3.73 9.32 2.04
CA PRO A 105 3.79 10.38 1.04
C PRO A 105 2.73 10.21 -0.05
N ALA A 106 2.06 11.31 -0.43
CA ALA A 106 1.03 11.31 -1.46
C ALA A 106 1.53 10.71 -2.79
N THR A 107 2.76 11.02 -3.18
CA THR A 107 3.38 10.50 -4.40
C THR A 107 3.57 8.98 -4.39
N GLU A 108 3.79 8.37 -3.23
CA GLU A 108 4.01 6.92 -3.10
C GLU A 108 2.71 6.15 -3.26
N VAL A 109 1.61 6.68 -2.72
CA VAL A 109 0.25 6.09 -2.84
C VAL A 109 -0.47 6.50 -4.14
N GLY A 110 0.18 7.35 -4.95
CA GLY A 110 -0.40 7.93 -6.16
C GLY A 110 -1.59 8.84 -5.86
N ALA A 111 -1.59 9.56 -4.73
CA ALA A 111 -2.67 10.45 -4.36
C ALA A 111 -2.64 11.76 -5.15
N GLU A 112 -3.81 12.17 -5.61
CA GLU A 112 -4.05 13.39 -6.39
C GLU A 112 -5.28 14.11 -5.83
N THR A 113 -5.33 15.43 -6.03
CA THR A 113 -6.45 16.26 -5.61
C THR A 113 -7.13 16.83 -6.85
N GLY A 114 -8.46 16.72 -6.90
CA GLY A 114 -9.28 17.36 -7.92
C GLY A 114 -9.54 18.83 -7.63
N GLU A 115 -10.51 19.39 -8.35
CA GLU A 115 -10.96 20.76 -8.12
C GLU A 115 -11.39 20.96 -6.67
N SER A 116 -11.00 22.09 -6.11
CA SER A 116 -11.28 22.43 -4.72
C SER A 116 -11.87 23.83 -4.64
N SER A 117 -12.83 24.00 -3.74
CA SER A 117 -13.49 25.28 -3.49
C SER A 117 -13.56 25.55 -2.01
N TRP A 118 -13.66 26.82 -1.67
CA TRP A 118 -13.93 27.26 -0.31
C TRP A 118 -14.85 28.48 -0.31
N GLU A 119 -15.62 28.62 0.75
CA GLU A 119 -16.47 29.77 1.00
C GLU A 119 -16.29 30.17 2.47
N ALA A 120 -16.33 31.47 2.75
CA ALA A 120 -16.31 31.98 4.10
C ALA A 120 -17.49 32.93 4.29
N ASP A 121 -18.19 32.81 5.42
CA ASP A 121 -19.29 33.69 5.77
C ASP A 121 -18.88 34.77 6.78
N ARG A 122 -19.83 35.64 7.15
CA ARG A 122 -19.61 36.73 8.12
C ARG A 122 -19.47 36.27 9.57
N SER A 123 -19.65 34.97 9.83
CA SER A 123 -19.54 34.36 11.16
C SER A 123 -18.20 33.63 11.32
N ASP A 124 -17.22 33.96 10.46
CA ASP A 124 -15.91 33.29 10.37
C ASP A 124 -16.03 31.77 10.17
N THR A 125 -17.13 31.31 9.56
CA THR A 125 -17.29 29.90 9.19
C THR A 125 -16.77 29.68 7.79
N VAL A 126 -15.87 28.72 7.64
CA VAL A 126 -15.28 28.34 6.35
C VAL A 126 -15.83 26.99 5.94
N ALA A 127 -16.45 26.92 4.76
CA ALA A 127 -16.78 25.68 4.07
C ALA A 127 -15.71 25.37 3.02
N PHE A 128 -15.33 24.10 2.89
CA PHE A 128 -14.35 23.62 1.92
C PHE A 128 -14.85 22.36 1.24
N GLY A 129 -14.65 22.26 -0.07
CA GLY A 129 -15.00 21.08 -0.86
C GLY A 129 -13.80 20.64 -1.71
N SER A 130 -13.56 19.33 -1.80
CA SER A 130 -12.54 18.76 -2.68
C SER A 130 -12.77 17.27 -2.92
N THR A 131 -12.08 16.71 -3.90
CA THR A 131 -11.98 15.26 -4.11
C THR A 131 -10.51 14.85 -4.07
N ILE A 132 -10.19 13.83 -3.27
CA ILE A 132 -8.87 13.22 -3.24
C ILE A 132 -8.98 11.85 -3.90
N SER A 133 -8.14 11.52 -4.87
CA SER A 133 -8.08 10.18 -5.48
C SER A 133 -6.73 9.52 -5.24
N TRP A 134 -6.65 8.19 -5.24
CA TRP A 134 -5.39 7.44 -5.11
C TRP A 134 -5.49 6.06 -5.80
N THR A 135 -4.35 5.39 -5.95
CA THR A 135 -4.29 4.04 -6.52
C THR A 135 -4.40 3.03 -5.36
N PRO A 136 -5.44 2.17 -5.31
CA PRO A 136 -5.67 1.25 -4.20
C PRO A 136 -4.47 0.35 -3.87
N SER A 137 -3.85 -0.27 -4.87
CA SER A 137 -2.71 -1.16 -4.67
C SER A 137 -1.48 -0.45 -4.10
N ARG A 138 -1.24 0.81 -4.51
CA ARG A 138 -0.13 1.63 -4.02
C ARG A 138 -0.35 2.07 -2.58
N LEU A 139 -1.57 2.49 -2.23
CA LEU A 139 -1.90 2.80 -0.83
C LEU A 139 -1.75 1.56 0.04
N PHE A 140 -2.27 0.41 -0.41
CA PHE A 140 -2.12 -0.86 0.29
C PHE A 140 -0.64 -1.14 0.57
N ALA A 141 0.19 -1.21 -0.48
CA ALA A 141 1.61 -1.50 -0.37
C ALA A 141 2.37 -0.56 0.58
N ALA A 142 2.08 0.75 0.52
CA ALA A 142 2.69 1.74 1.39
C ALA A 142 2.32 1.50 2.87
N LEU A 143 1.05 1.16 3.16
CA LEU A 143 0.59 0.87 4.52
C LEU A 143 1.20 -0.40 5.11
N VAL A 144 1.58 -1.38 4.27
CA VAL A 144 2.19 -2.65 4.74
C VAL A 144 3.66 -2.47 5.12
N THR A 145 4.32 -1.43 4.61
CA THR A 145 5.79 -1.28 4.70
C THR A 145 6.29 -1.15 6.14
N ALA A 146 5.74 -0.21 6.91
CA ALA A 146 6.21 0.00 8.29
C ALA A 146 6.00 -1.23 9.20
N PRO A 147 4.82 -1.89 9.20
CA PRO A 147 4.64 -3.15 9.94
C PRO A 147 5.58 -4.27 9.52
N ALA A 148 5.81 -4.46 8.21
CA ALA A 148 6.69 -5.51 7.69
C ALA A 148 8.15 -5.32 8.14
N VAL A 149 8.64 -4.09 8.04
CA VAL A 149 9.98 -3.69 8.50
C VAL A 149 10.12 -3.85 10.01
N ALA A 150 9.10 -3.44 10.77
CA ALA A 150 9.13 -3.55 12.23
C ALA A 150 9.13 -5.01 12.72
N GLU A 151 8.38 -5.90 12.07
CA GLU A 151 8.29 -7.31 12.46
C GLU A 151 9.55 -8.10 12.10
N THR A 152 10.13 -7.85 10.92
CA THR A 152 11.21 -8.68 10.37
C THR A 152 12.60 -8.07 10.49
N GLY A 153 12.69 -6.77 10.81
CA GLY A 153 13.93 -5.99 10.78
C GLY A 153 14.50 -5.80 9.37
N ALA A 154 13.69 -6.02 8.33
CA ALA A 154 14.07 -5.78 6.94
C ALA A 154 14.02 -4.29 6.60
N THR A 155 14.53 -3.88 5.45
CA THR A 155 14.45 -2.50 4.96
C THR A 155 13.32 -2.28 3.97
N THR A 156 12.86 -3.35 3.32
CA THR A 156 11.79 -3.33 2.32
C THR A 156 10.80 -4.48 2.54
N VAL A 157 9.60 -4.39 1.95
CA VAL A 157 8.61 -5.47 2.02
C VAL A 157 9.06 -6.76 1.31
N PRO A 158 9.66 -6.73 0.09
CA PRO A 158 10.21 -7.94 -0.51
C PRO A 158 11.24 -8.65 0.36
N GLU A 159 12.13 -7.88 1.00
CA GLU A 159 13.11 -8.43 1.93
C GLU A 159 12.43 -9.04 3.18
N ALA A 160 11.40 -8.38 3.71
CA ALA A 160 10.60 -8.91 4.81
C ALA A 160 9.92 -10.24 4.42
N LEU A 161 9.32 -10.31 3.24
CA LEU A 161 8.67 -11.51 2.73
C LEU A 161 9.68 -12.65 2.46
N ALA A 162 10.87 -12.33 1.95
CA ALA A 162 11.93 -13.31 1.74
C ALA A 162 12.42 -13.94 3.05
N ARG A 163 12.48 -13.14 4.13
CA ARG A 163 12.74 -13.62 5.49
C ARG A 163 11.58 -14.47 6.02
N THR A 164 10.33 -14.04 5.81
CA THR A 164 9.13 -14.79 6.22
C THR A 164 9.08 -16.18 5.58
N VAL A 165 9.35 -16.30 4.28
CA VAL A 165 9.35 -17.59 3.57
C VAL A 165 10.62 -18.41 3.81
N SER A 166 11.64 -17.81 4.43
CA SER A 166 12.98 -18.41 4.62
C SER A 166 13.58 -18.87 3.29
N CYS A 167 13.97 -17.92 2.43
CA CYS A 167 14.59 -18.24 1.14
C CYS A 167 15.82 -19.17 1.26
N THR A 168 16.55 -19.14 2.38
CA THR A 168 17.61 -20.09 2.70
C THR A 168 17.08 -21.53 2.84
N THR A 169 15.95 -21.74 3.53
CA THR A 169 15.28 -23.05 3.64
C THR A 169 14.77 -23.51 2.28
N VAL A 170 14.17 -22.62 1.51
CA VAL A 170 13.72 -22.90 0.13
C VAL A 170 14.90 -23.37 -0.72
N ALA A 171 16.02 -22.64 -0.67
CA ALA A 171 17.20 -22.98 -1.45
C ALA A 171 17.86 -24.29 -1.03
N THR A 172 17.95 -24.56 0.27
CA THR A 172 18.48 -25.83 0.79
C THR A 172 17.61 -27.02 0.36
N THR A 173 16.29 -26.82 0.32
CA THR A 173 15.33 -27.87 -0.07
C THR A 173 15.38 -28.17 -1.57
N ILE A 174 15.54 -27.13 -2.40
CA ILE A 174 15.69 -27.29 -3.85
C ILE A 174 17.05 -27.89 -4.20
N GLY A 175 18.10 -27.50 -3.47
CA GLY A 175 19.48 -27.85 -3.82
C GLY A 175 19.95 -27.05 -5.04
N SER A 176 20.89 -27.63 -5.80
CA SER A 176 21.41 -27.01 -7.03
C SER A 176 20.52 -27.30 -8.24
N LEU A 177 20.35 -26.30 -9.11
CA LEU A 177 19.63 -26.42 -10.39
C LEU A 177 20.60 -26.23 -11.55
N SER A 178 21.04 -27.34 -12.18
CA SER A 178 22.05 -27.31 -13.24
C SER A 178 23.37 -26.65 -12.78
N ASP A 179 23.72 -25.49 -13.31
CA ASP A 179 24.89 -24.69 -12.95
C ASP A 179 24.64 -23.70 -11.80
N CYS A 180 23.40 -23.61 -11.30
CA CYS A 180 22.98 -22.73 -10.21
C CYS A 180 23.11 -23.50 -8.88
N ASP A 181 24.10 -23.14 -8.06
CA ASP A 181 24.27 -23.68 -6.72
C ASP A 181 23.22 -23.13 -5.73
N THR A 182 23.32 -23.53 -4.46
CA THR A 182 22.35 -23.13 -3.43
C THR A 182 22.29 -21.61 -3.21
N GLU A 183 23.40 -20.88 -3.35
CA GLU A 183 23.42 -19.42 -3.20
C GLU A 183 22.69 -18.75 -4.37
N CYS A 184 22.96 -19.19 -5.59
CA CYS A 184 22.22 -18.77 -6.77
C CYS A 184 20.72 -19.08 -6.63
N VAL A 185 20.38 -20.25 -6.06
CA VAL A 185 19.01 -20.67 -5.82
C VAL A 185 18.32 -19.82 -4.75
N GLU A 186 19.05 -19.35 -3.73
CA GLU A 186 18.54 -18.42 -2.73
C GLU A 186 18.26 -17.04 -3.33
N ALA A 187 19.18 -16.51 -4.13
CA ALA A 187 18.99 -15.24 -4.83
C ALA A 187 17.74 -15.27 -5.72
N ALA A 188 17.54 -16.35 -6.48
CA ALA A 188 16.34 -16.55 -7.30
C ALA A 188 15.04 -16.60 -6.47
N CYS A 189 15.08 -17.08 -5.21
CA CYS A 189 13.92 -17.02 -4.32
C CYS A 189 13.60 -15.57 -3.92
N VAL A 190 14.62 -14.76 -3.59
CA VAL A 190 14.44 -13.35 -3.25
C VAL A 190 13.85 -12.58 -4.43
N GLU A 191 14.34 -12.83 -5.65
CA GLU A 191 13.80 -12.23 -6.88
C GLU A 191 12.34 -12.64 -7.14
N ALA A 192 12.01 -13.93 -6.96
CA ALA A 192 10.64 -14.42 -7.10
C ALA A 192 9.70 -13.73 -6.10
N VAL A 193 10.09 -13.62 -4.83
CA VAL A 193 9.31 -12.89 -3.81
C VAL A 193 9.13 -11.41 -4.20
N ALA A 194 10.16 -10.77 -4.75
CA ALA A 194 10.05 -9.40 -5.22
C ALA A 194 9.05 -9.26 -6.38
N ALA A 195 9.04 -10.21 -7.32
CA ALA A 195 8.07 -10.27 -8.42
C ALA A 195 6.63 -10.47 -7.91
N LEU A 196 6.43 -11.39 -6.95
CA LEU A 196 5.13 -11.58 -6.29
C LEU A 196 4.64 -10.28 -5.64
N TRP A 197 5.52 -9.57 -4.93
CA TRP A 197 5.17 -8.29 -4.32
C TRP A 197 4.87 -7.19 -5.35
N ASP A 198 5.55 -7.20 -6.50
CA ASP A 198 5.25 -6.24 -7.57
C ASP A 198 3.83 -6.43 -8.13
N ARG A 199 3.35 -7.68 -8.27
CA ARG A 199 1.95 -7.96 -8.61
C ARG A 199 0.99 -7.32 -7.59
N VAL A 200 1.29 -7.44 -6.30
CA VAL A 200 0.49 -6.79 -5.24
C VAL A 200 0.54 -5.26 -5.32
N ARG A 201 1.68 -4.69 -5.71
CA ARG A 201 1.81 -3.23 -5.85
C ARG A 201 1.05 -2.67 -7.05
N THR A 202 0.76 -3.51 -8.04
CA THR A 202 0.24 -3.09 -9.34
C THR A 202 -1.15 -3.65 -9.67
N PHE A 203 -1.74 -4.52 -8.81
CA PHE A 203 -2.99 -5.24 -9.12
C PHE A 203 -4.17 -4.35 -9.51
N SER A 204 -4.26 -3.12 -9.00
CA SER A 204 -5.37 -2.22 -9.32
C SER A 204 -5.19 -1.53 -10.68
N GLY A 205 -4.02 -1.68 -11.33
CA GLY A 205 -3.73 -1.05 -12.62
C GLY A 205 -4.08 0.45 -12.64
N PRO A 206 -4.91 0.92 -13.60
CA PRO A 206 -5.34 2.31 -13.67
C PRO A 206 -6.50 2.68 -12.73
N GLU A 207 -7.05 1.73 -11.98
CA GLU A 207 -8.17 1.96 -11.07
C GLU A 207 -7.83 3.04 -10.02
N ARG A 208 -8.82 3.87 -9.70
CA ARG A 208 -8.72 4.95 -8.73
C ARG A 208 -9.83 4.82 -7.70
N ALA A 209 -9.45 4.81 -6.43
CA ALA A 209 -10.38 5.13 -5.35
C ALA A 209 -10.43 6.65 -5.17
N SER A 210 -11.55 7.17 -4.69
CA SER A 210 -11.72 8.60 -4.44
C SER A 210 -12.48 8.89 -3.16
N LEU A 211 -12.16 10.00 -2.52
CA LEU A 211 -12.83 10.54 -1.36
C LEU A 211 -13.27 11.96 -1.69
N ALA A 212 -14.58 12.13 -1.91
CA ALA A 212 -15.18 13.46 -1.91
C ALA A 212 -15.25 13.94 -0.45
N VAL A 213 -14.78 15.15 -0.19
CA VAL A 213 -14.71 15.76 1.14
C VAL A 213 -15.44 17.09 1.10
N THR A 214 -16.36 17.28 2.04
CA THR A 214 -16.93 18.57 2.41
C THR A 214 -16.58 18.84 3.87
N ALA A 215 -15.85 19.91 4.12
CA ALA A 215 -15.42 20.30 5.45
C ALA A 215 -16.03 21.64 5.83
N THR A 216 -16.30 21.83 7.12
CA THR A 216 -16.73 23.10 7.69
C THR A 216 -16.01 23.33 9.01
N GLY A 217 -15.62 24.56 9.29
CA GLY A 217 -14.98 24.91 10.56
C GLY A 217 -15.02 26.39 10.86
N SER A 218 -14.78 26.72 12.12
CA SER A 218 -14.63 28.10 12.57
C SER A 218 -13.19 28.54 12.40
N ALA A 219 -12.98 29.65 11.69
CA ALA A 219 -11.67 30.25 11.51
C ALA A 219 -11.28 31.06 12.75
N THR A 220 -10.02 30.92 13.17
CA THR A 220 -9.38 31.92 14.03
C THR A 220 -8.70 32.95 13.13
N VAL A 221 -9.01 34.22 13.35
CA VAL A 221 -8.53 35.33 12.52
C VAL A 221 -7.40 36.09 13.22
N GLY A 222 -6.33 36.39 12.49
CA GLY A 222 -5.19 37.17 12.95
C GLY A 222 -5.39 38.69 12.83
N GLU A 223 -4.36 39.45 13.24
CA GLU A 223 -4.42 40.92 13.29
C GLU A 223 -4.65 41.60 11.92
N ALA A 224 -4.31 40.94 10.81
CA ALA A 224 -4.52 41.44 9.45
C ALA A 224 -5.76 40.81 8.77
N ALA A 225 -6.72 40.33 9.56
CA ALA A 225 -7.95 39.69 9.09
C ALA A 225 -7.73 38.40 8.25
N GLN A 226 -6.58 37.74 8.43
CA GLN A 226 -6.24 36.48 7.78
C GLN A 226 -6.59 35.27 8.66
N ALA A 227 -7.09 34.18 8.07
CA ALA A 227 -7.29 32.93 8.80
C ALA A 227 -5.93 32.33 9.22
N VAL A 228 -5.72 32.18 10.54
CA VAL A 228 -4.50 31.60 11.13
C VAL A 228 -4.70 30.19 11.66
N ALA A 229 -5.95 29.79 11.92
CA ALA A 229 -6.32 28.42 12.25
C ALA A 229 -7.76 28.13 11.81
N LEU A 230 -8.08 26.85 11.64
CA LEU A 230 -9.42 26.34 11.38
C LEU A 230 -9.63 25.10 12.24
N ASP A 231 -10.72 25.04 12.99
CA ASP A 231 -11.15 23.85 13.74
C ASP A 231 -12.60 23.54 13.39
N GLY A 232 -12.89 22.26 13.10
CA GLY A 232 -14.22 21.85 12.69
C GLY A 232 -14.31 20.37 12.36
N SER A 233 -15.14 20.05 11.38
CA SER A 233 -15.40 18.67 10.95
C SER A 233 -15.52 18.57 9.44
N TRP A 234 -15.41 17.33 8.96
CA TRP A 234 -15.65 17.02 7.56
C TRP A 234 -16.54 15.80 7.45
N LEU A 235 -17.32 15.78 6.37
CA LEU A 235 -18.07 14.65 5.89
C LEU A 235 -17.55 14.30 4.51
N GLY A 236 -17.59 13.03 4.15
CA GLY A 236 -17.14 12.61 2.86
C GLY A 236 -17.77 11.32 2.39
N ARG A 237 -17.50 11.03 1.14
CA ARG A 237 -17.95 9.84 0.45
C ARG A 237 -16.74 9.17 -0.19
N LEU A 238 -16.36 8.02 0.37
CA LEU A 238 -15.38 7.13 -0.21
C LEU A 238 -16.06 6.36 -1.34
N VAL A 239 -15.46 6.36 -2.52
CA VAL A 239 -15.87 5.58 -3.69
C VAL A 239 -14.70 4.67 -4.07
N THR A 240 -14.99 3.39 -4.14
CA THR A 240 -14.09 2.31 -4.53
C THR A 240 -14.81 1.41 -5.53
N GLU A 241 -14.12 0.44 -6.14
CA GLU A 241 -14.80 -0.59 -6.94
C GLU A 241 -15.89 -1.33 -6.14
N ASP A 242 -15.67 -1.56 -4.84
CA ASP A 242 -16.61 -2.27 -3.95
C ASP A 242 -17.86 -1.44 -3.58
N GLY A 243 -17.93 -0.17 -3.99
CA GLY A 243 -19.09 0.68 -3.76
C GLY A 243 -18.78 2.04 -3.13
N SER A 244 -19.79 2.62 -2.50
CA SER A 244 -19.73 3.97 -1.90
C SER A 244 -20.08 3.96 -0.43
N PHE A 245 -19.21 4.58 0.38
CA PHE A 245 -19.29 4.59 1.83
C PHE A 245 -19.26 6.03 2.35
N ALA A 246 -20.15 6.36 3.29
CA ALA A 246 -20.09 7.63 4.00
C ALA A 246 -19.01 7.55 5.10
N THR A 247 -18.27 8.64 5.27
CA THR A 247 -17.23 8.76 6.31
C THR A 247 -17.11 10.23 6.74
N GLY A 248 -16.35 10.50 7.80
CA GLY A 248 -16.15 11.85 8.31
C GLY A 248 -15.21 11.87 9.49
N GLY A 249 -14.89 13.07 9.98
CA GLY A 249 -14.00 13.24 11.10
C GLY A 249 -13.76 14.70 11.47
N SER A 250 -12.79 14.91 12.35
CA SER A 250 -12.33 16.26 12.73
C SER A 250 -11.48 16.90 11.63
N LEU A 251 -11.61 18.21 11.48
CA LEU A 251 -10.77 19.06 10.66
C LEU A 251 -9.93 19.97 11.56
N ARG A 252 -8.62 20.03 11.30
CA ARG A 252 -7.73 21.05 11.88
C ARG A 252 -6.79 21.59 10.83
N ALA A 253 -6.65 22.91 10.75
CA ALA A 253 -5.64 23.56 9.92
C ALA A 253 -5.00 24.73 10.66
N PHE A 254 -3.74 25.02 10.32
CA PHE A 254 -2.97 26.12 10.86
C PHE A 254 -2.24 26.83 9.73
N ALA A 255 -2.18 28.17 9.78
CA ALA A 255 -1.32 28.92 8.88
C ALA A 255 0.15 28.56 9.14
N PRO A 256 1.03 28.60 8.11
CA PRO A 256 2.46 28.43 8.30
C PRO A 256 2.97 29.42 9.34
N ARG A 257 3.82 28.96 10.26
CA ARG A 257 4.55 29.87 11.14
C ARG A 257 5.52 30.70 10.28
N PRO A 258 5.63 32.02 10.51
CA PRO A 258 6.63 32.86 9.85
C PRO A 258 8.05 32.43 10.20
#